data_AF-A0A164MZP0-F1
#
_entry.id   AF-A0A164MZP0-F1
#
_cell.length_a   1.000
_cell.length_b   1.000
_cell.length_c   1.000
_cell.angle_alpha   90.00
_cell.angle_beta   90.00
_cell.angle_gamma   90.00
#
_symmetry.space_group_name_H-M   'P 1'
#
loop_
_entity.id
_entity.type
_entity.pdbx_description
1 polymer ?
#
loop_
_entity_poly.entity_id
_entity_poly.type
_entity_poly.pdbx_seq_one_letter_code
_entity_poly.pdbx_strand_id
1 'polypeptide(L)'
;GHWNMFKNDWLHRDVSLGNVMILETPELREHVLDFDDPLIGLTTQAECEGMVIDGDHAIRWWCRIRECPISGHRSGTLPYLSLRLCQLWGDNNLVSLPHTALDDLESFLWVLL
;
A
#
# COMPACT_ATOMS: atom_id res chain seq x y z
N GLY A 1 -7.03 -2.18 4.74
CA GLY A 1 -5.56 -2.23 4.85
C GLY A 1 -4.93 -0.92 4.46
N HIS A 2 -4.80 -0.64 3.16
CA HIS A 2 -4.03 0.49 2.63
C HIS A 2 -4.38 1.87 3.21
N TRP A 3 -5.67 2.20 3.35
CA TRP A 3 -6.11 3.46 3.96
C TRP A 3 -5.54 3.68 5.37
N ASN A 4 -5.55 2.62 6.20
CA ASN A 4 -5.04 2.70 7.57
C ASN A 4 -3.53 2.92 7.57
N MET A 5 -2.77 2.26 6.68
CA MET A 5 -1.33 2.50 6.54
C MET A 5 -1.05 3.92 6.10
N PHE A 6 -1.75 4.39 5.07
CA PHE A 6 -1.63 5.76 4.59
C PHE A 6 -1.90 6.76 5.72
N LYS A 7 -3.02 6.67 6.44
CA LYS A 7 -3.33 7.58 7.56
C LYS A 7 -2.30 7.60 8.68
N ASN A 8 -1.49 6.54 8.82
CA ASN A 8 -0.43 6.42 9.82
C ASN A 8 0.98 6.69 9.24
N ASP A 9 1.06 7.34 8.08
CA ASP A 9 2.30 7.72 7.41
C ASP A 9 3.09 6.54 6.82
N TRP A 10 2.49 5.37 6.57
CA TRP A 10 3.18 4.17 6.07
C TRP A 10 2.88 3.88 4.61
N LEU A 11 3.91 3.39 3.90
CA LEU A 11 3.82 2.69 2.61
C LEU A 11 4.12 1.22 2.85
N HIS A 12 3.45 0.34 2.11
CA HIS A 12 3.68 -1.10 2.17
C HIS A 12 4.85 -1.55 1.28
N ARG A 13 4.86 -1.07 0.03
CA ARG A 13 5.86 -1.30 -1.01
C ARG A 13 6.07 -2.76 -1.47
N ASP A 14 5.15 -3.64 -1.14
CA ASP A 14 5.16 -5.04 -1.59
C ASP A 14 3.77 -5.68 -1.52
N VAL A 15 2.75 -4.96 -1.98
CA VAL A 15 1.42 -5.53 -2.12
C VAL A 15 1.45 -6.52 -3.29
N SER A 16 1.09 -7.77 -3.03
CA SER A 16 1.08 -8.86 -4.00
C SER A 16 0.00 -9.87 -3.62
N LEU A 17 -0.32 -10.82 -4.51
CA LEU A 17 -1.26 -11.90 -4.20
C LEU A 17 -0.79 -12.75 -3.00
N GLY A 18 0.53 -12.90 -2.81
CA GLY A 18 1.09 -13.62 -1.67
C GLY A 18 0.95 -12.88 -0.33
N ASN A 19 0.75 -11.56 -0.39
CA ASN A 19 0.71 -10.66 0.78
C ASN A 19 -0.72 -10.19 1.10
N VAL A 20 -1.73 -10.84 0.52
CA VAL A 20 -3.14 -10.65 0.85
C VAL A 20 -3.72 -11.97 1.34
N MET A 21 -4.11 -12.00 2.62
CA MET A 21 -4.78 -13.14 3.23
C MET A 21 -6.29 -12.94 3.24
N ILE A 22 -7.04 -14.00 2.92
CA ILE A 22 -8.48 -14.07 3.16
C ILE A 22 -8.68 -14.76 4.51
N LEU A 23 -9.53 -14.17 5.35
CA LEU A 23 -9.83 -14.70 6.67
C LEU A 23 -10.89 -15.80 6.54
N GLU A 24 -10.69 -16.93 7.24
CA GLU A 24 -11.68 -18.01 7.29
C GLU A 24 -12.98 -17.54 7.94
N THR A 25 -12.87 -16.67 8.95
CA THR A 25 -13.99 -16.00 9.61
C THR A 25 -13.74 -14.50 9.55
N PRO A 26 -14.66 -13.71 8.95
CA PRO A 26 -14.53 -12.26 8.95
C PRO A 26 -14.43 -11.67 10.36
N GLU A 27 -13.63 -10.61 10.52
CA GLU A 27 -13.38 -9.97 11.81
C GLU A 27 -14.02 -8.59 11.91
N LEU A 28 -14.54 -8.24 13.08
CA LEU A 28 -15.01 -6.86 13.34
C LEU A 28 -13.85 -5.87 13.17
N ARG A 29 -14.11 -4.75 12.49
CA ARG A 29 -13.15 -3.66 12.30
C ARG A 29 -13.77 -2.32 12.67
N GLU A 30 -12.91 -1.35 12.97
CA GLU A 30 -13.33 0.03 13.18
C GLU A 30 -13.94 0.62 11.90
N HIS A 31 -15.05 1.34 12.06
CA HIS A 31 -15.72 2.02 10.95
C HIS A 31 -14.84 3.15 10.41
N VAL A 32 -14.67 3.18 9.09
CA VAL A 32 -13.98 4.30 8.44
C VAL A 32 -15.01 5.38 8.10
N LEU A 33 -14.94 6.52 8.82
CA LEU A 33 -15.88 7.64 8.68
C LEU A 33 -15.30 8.82 7.88
N ASP A 34 -14.06 8.70 7.43
CA ASP A 34 -13.31 9.77 6.75
C ASP A 34 -13.76 10.01 5.30
N PHE A 35 -14.71 9.22 4.78
CA PHE A 35 -15.18 9.31 3.40
C PHE A 35 -16.60 9.89 3.35
N ASP A 36 -16.79 10.94 2.54
CA ASP A 36 -18.11 11.55 2.33
C ASP A 36 -19.03 10.72 1.41
N ASP A 37 -18.49 9.70 0.73
CA ASP A 37 -19.26 8.81 -0.14
C ASP A 37 -20.02 7.77 0.70
N PRO A 38 -21.37 7.76 0.66
CA PRO A 38 -22.18 6.82 1.43
C PRO A 38 -21.90 5.36 1.12
N LEU A 39 -21.55 5.03 -0.14
CA LEU A 39 -21.25 3.67 -0.57
C LEU A 39 -19.93 3.17 0.03
N ILE A 40 -18.92 4.04 0.07
CA ILE A 40 -17.63 3.74 0.74
C ILE A 40 -17.86 3.60 2.24
N GLY A 41 -18.68 4.49 2.83
CA GLY A 41 -19.12 4.37 4.22
C GLY A 41 -19.69 2.97 4.48
N LEU A 42 -20.78 2.60 3.79
CA LEU A 42 -21.45 1.30 3.92
C LEU A 42 -20.51 0.09 3.76
N THR A 43 -19.68 0.08 2.72
CA THR A 43 -18.77 -1.04 2.45
C THR A 43 -17.64 -1.15 3.46
N THR A 44 -17.19 -0.04 4.03
CA THR A 44 -16.19 -0.03 5.11
C THR A 44 -16.77 -0.38 6.48
N GLN A 45 -18.10 -0.43 6.63
CA GLN A 45 -18.79 -0.87 7.86
C GLN A 45 -18.92 -2.40 7.96
N ALA A 46 -18.78 -3.14 6.85
CA ALA A 46 -18.79 -4.60 6.88
C ALA A 46 -17.59 -5.15 7.66
N GLU A 47 -17.70 -6.39 8.12
CA GLU A 47 -16.58 -7.14 8.72
C GLU A 47 -15.40 -7.23 7.74
N CYS A 48 -14.21 -7.30 8.29
CA CYS A 48 -12.97 -7.46 7.56
C CYS A 48 -12.87 -8.90 7.05
N GLU A 49 -12.92 -9.09 5.73
CA GLU A 49 -12.81 -10.42 5.11
C GLU A 49 -11.36 -10.80 4.74
N GLY A 50 -10.44 -9.85 4.83
CA GLY A 50 -9.05 -10.07 4.43
C GLY A 50 -8.09 -9.03 4.98
N MET A 51 -6.83 -9.44 5.10
CA MET A 51 -5.75 -8.64 5.65
C MET A 51 -4.60 -8.53 4.65
N VAL A 52 -3.99 -7.34 4.63
CA VAL A 52 -2.70 -7.14 3.97
C VAL A 52 -1.62 -7.45 5.01
N ILE A 53 -0.70 -8.33 4.66
CA ILE A 53 0.35 -8.85 5.54
C ILE A 53 1.74 -8.54 4.95
N ASP A 54 2.80 -8.95 5.65
CA ASP A 54 4.19 -8.82 5.21
C ASP A 54 4.66 -7.36 5.06
N GLY A 55 4.73 -6.67 6.20
CA GLY A 55 5.20 -5.29 6.30
C GLY A 55 6.72 -5.13 6.34
N ASP A 56 7.51 -6.13 5.98
CA ASP A 56 8.98 -6.09 6.10
C ASP A 56 9.62 -5.03 5.18
N HIS A 57 8.94 -4.70 4.09
CA HIS A 57 9.33 -3.62 3.17
C HIS A 57 8.64 -2.28 3.46
N ALA A 58 7.79 -2.22 4.49
CA ALA A 58 7.05 -1.02 4.80
C ALA A 58 7.99 0.10 5.31
N ILE A 59 7.74 1.32 4.84
CA ILE A 59 8.49 2.50 5.28
C ILE A 59 7.54 3.60 5.71
N ARG A 60 8.02 4.47 6.59
CA ARG A 60 7.35 5.75 6.83
C ARG A 60 7.53 6.66 5.63
N TRP A 61 6.44 7.02 4.97
CA TRP A 61 6.41 7.88 3.80
C TRP A 61 6.82 9.31 4.13
N TRP A 62 6.14 9.91 5.11
CA TRP A 62 6.45 11.26 5.57
C TRP A 62 6.93 11.19 7.02
N CYS A 63 8.24 11.25 7.22
CA CYS A 63 8.72 11.75 8.50
C CYS A 63 8.63 13.29 8.42
N ARG A 64 7.77 13.92 9.24
CA ARG A 64 7.75 15.39 9.42
C ARG A 64 9.07 15.95 9.99
N ILE A 65 10.05 15.09 10.24
CA ILE A 65 11.39 15.42 10.73
C ILE A 65 12.32 15.42 9.51
N ARG A 66 13.00 16.54 9.28
CA ARG A 66 13.81 16.90 8.09
C ARG A 66 14.99 15.97 7.75
N GLU A 67 15.10 14.80 8.37
CA GLU A 67 16.32 13.96 8.38
C GLU A 67 16.07 12.48 8.04
N CYS A 68 14.98 12.15 7.35
CA CYS A 68 14.86 10.79 6.80
C CYS A 68 15.35 10.77 5.35
N PRO A 69 16.55 10.21 5.07
CA PRO A 69 16.94 9.93 3.70
C PRO A 69 16.01 8.84 3.19
N ILE A 70 15.05 9.18 2.32
CA ILE A 70 14.25 8.17 1.62
C ILE A 70 15.11 7.59 0.50
N SER A 71 16.21 6.93 0.86
CA SER A 71 16.88 5.98 -0.04
C SER A 71 16.04 4.71 -0.02
N GLY A 72 14.91 4.74 -0.72
CA GLY A 72 14.08 3.57 -0.93
C GLY A 72 14.85 2.55 -1.74
N HIS A 73 15.36 1.51 -1.08
CA HIS A 73 15.84 0.32 -1.79
C HIS A 73 14.70 -0.20 -2.66
N ARG A 74 15.02 -0.67 -3.87
CA ARG A 74 14.05 -1.35 -4.74
C ARG A 74 13.39 -2.50 -3.96
N SER A 75 12.08 -2.45 -3.80
CA SER A 75 11.27 -3.53 -3.22
C SER A 75 9.97 -3.65 -4.00
N GLY A 76 9.33 -4.79 -3.82
CA GLY A 76 8.08 -5.11 -4.49
C GLY A 76 8.24 -6.33 -5.37
N THR A 77 7.15 -7.07 -5.47
CA THR A 77 7.03 -8.24 -6.33
C THR A 77 6.76 -7.80 -7.77
N LEU A 78 7.66 -8.13 -8.71
CA LEU A 78 7.68 -7.57 -10.08
C LEU A 78 6.33 -7.52 -10.83
N PRO A 79 5.49 -8.56 -10.84
CA PRO A 79 4.20 -8.52 -11.55
C PRO A 79 3.18 -7.53 -10.95
N TYR A 80 3.38 -7.12 -9.70
CA TYR A 80 2.49 -6.22 -8.96
C TYR A 80 3.08 -4.82 -8.80
N LEU A 81 4.31 -4.59 -9.29
CA LEU A 81 4.96 -3.30 -9.19
C LEU A 81 4.28 -2.29 -10.13
N SER A 82 4.17 -1.03 -9.70
CA SER A 82 3.65 0.04 -10.57
C SER A 82 4.48 0.18 -11.85
N LEU A 83 3.83 0.49 -12.96
CA LEU A 83 4.51 0.70 -14.26
C LEU A 83 5.56 1.80 -14.16
N ARG A 84 5.25 2.84 -13.38
CA ARG A 84 6.18 3.95 -13.09
C ARG A 84 7.45 3.45 -12.42
N LEU A 85 7.35 2.60 -11.40
CA LEU A 85 8.51 2.03 -10.72
C LEU A 85 9.28 1.06 -11.63
N CYS A 86 8.59 0.26 -12.44
CA CYS A 86 9.22 -0.62 -13.44
C CYS A 86 10.10 0.17 -14.43
N GLN A 87 9.58 1.28 -14.96
CA GLN A 87 10.32 2.17 -15.88
C GLN A 87 11.55 2.79 -15.20
N LEU A 88 11.37 3.34 -13.99
CA LEU A 88 12.47 3.92 -13.21
C LEU A 88 13.57 2.90 -12.89
N TRP A 89 13.20 1.64 -12.65
CA TRP A 89 14.18 0.58 -12.41
C TRP A 89 14.95 0.18 -13.66
N GLY A 90 14.31 0.23 -14.83
CA GLY A 90 14.92 -0.04 -16.14
C GLY A 90 15.94 1.02 -16.56
N ASP A 91 15.67 2.29 -16.27
CA ASP A 91 16.49 3.42 -16.72
C ASP A 91 17.77 3.64 -15.88
N ASN A 92 18.01 2.85 -14.83
CA ASN A 92 19.09 3.05 -13.85
C ASN A 92 19.16 4.48 -13.25
N ASN A 93 18.08 5.25 -13.37
CA ASN A 93 17.92 6.55 -12.71
C ASN A 93 17.70 6.32 -11.21
N LEU A 94 18.80 6.10 -10.49
CA LEU A 94 18.86 5.98 -9.03
C LEU A 94 18.54 7.31 -8.31
N VAL A 95 18.44 8.39 -9.07
CA VAL A 95 18.08 9.71 -8.57
C VAL A 95 16.64 10.00 -8.95
N SER A 96 15.83 10.29 -7.95
CA SER A 96 14.58 11.07 -8.08
C SER A 96 13.34 10.31 -8.57
N LEU A 97 12.82 9.38 -7.76
CA LEU A 97 11.44 9.47 -7.25
C LEU A 97 11.18 8.34 -6.25
N PRO A 98 10.78 8.65 -5.00
CA PRO A 98 10.46 7.61 -4.03
C PRO A 98 9.20 6.82 -4.44
N HIS A 99 9.10 5.60 -3.93
CA HIS A 99 7.82 4.87 -3.86
C HIS A 99 6.80 5.78 -3.14
N THR A 100 5.57 5.82 -3.63
CA THR A 100 4.46 6.63 -3.11
C THR A 100 3.24 5.76 -2.86
N ALA A 101 2.24 6.25 -2.13
CA ALA A 101 1.01 5.48 -1.94
C ALA A 101 0.24 5.22 -3.25
N LEU A 102 0.49 5.99 -4.32
CA LEU A 102 -0.09 5.70 -5.63
C LEU A 102 0.47 4.40 -6.22
N ASP A 103 1.73 4.08 -5.93
CA ASP A 103 2.35 2.84 -6.42
C ASP A 103 1.82 1.62 -5.64
N ASP A 104 1.57 1.76 -4.34
CA ASP A 104 0.85 0.76 -3.54
C ASP A 104 -0.59 0.58 -4.07
N LEU A 105 -1.30 1.66 -4.41
CA LEU A 105 -2.64 1.57 -5.01
C LEU A 105 -2.64 0.84 -6.36
N GLU A 106 -1.65 1.11 -7.22
CA GLU A 106 -1.51 0.40 -8.49
C GLU A 106 -1.26 -1.10 -8.28
N SER A 107 -0.51 -1.46 -7.24
CA SER A 107 -0.29 -2.86 -6.84
C SER A 107 -1.61 -3.58 -6.51
N PHE A 108 -2.57 -2.91 -5.87
CA PHE A 108 -3.91 -3.48 -5.65
C PHE A 108 -4.68 -3.72 -6.97
N LEU A 109 -4.51 -2.86 -7.98
CA LEU A 109 -5.13 -3.10 -9.29
C LEU A 109 -4.60 -4.38 -9.93
N TRP A 110 -3.29 -4.64 -9.81
CA TRP A 110 -2.68 -5.87 -10.32
C TRP A 110 -3.10 -7.12 -9.54
N VAL A 111 -3.43 -7.00 -8.25
CA VAL A 111 -4.01 -8.11 -7.46
C VAL A 111 -5.44 -8.45 -7.90
N LEU A 112 -6.19 -7.47 -8.40
CA LEU A 112 -7.59 -7.64 -8.81
C LEU A 112 -7.78 -8.18 -10.24
N LEU A 113 -6.71 -8.18 -11.06
CA LEU A 113 -6.71 -8.66 -12.45
C LEU A 113 -6.28 -10.13 -12.54
#